data_AF-A0A0R1WJ80-F1
#
_entry.id   AF-A0A0R1WJ80-F1
#
_cell.length_a   1.000
_cell.length_b   1.000
_cell.length_c   1.000
_cell.angle_alpha   90.00
_cell.angle_beta   90.00
_cell.angle_gamma   90.00
#
_symmetry.space_group_name_H-M   'P 1'
#
loop_
_entity.id
_entity.type
_entity.pdbx_description
1 polymer ?
#
loop_
_entity_poly.entity_id
_entity_poly.type
_entity_poly.pdbx_seq_one_letter_code
_entity_poly.pdbx_strand_id
1 'polypeptide(L)' 'MDLRNQVLMVGDTASDVNGAKATHLDCWGVSYGYGTVEELRTAGAAKILATVPALEKQLITLQSEWGETGEKKSF' A
#
# COMPACT_ATOMS: atom_id res chain seq x y z
N MET A 1 6.89 -10.74 18.21
CA MET A 1 5.82 -9.79 17.82
C MET A 1 5.66 -9.87 16.32
N ASP A 2 4.44 -10.06 15.84
CA ASP A 2 4.12 -9.95 14.42
C ASP A 2 3.80 -8.48 14.14
N LEU A 3 4.63 -7.82 13.33
CA LEU A 3 4.49 -6.40 13.01
C LEU A 3 3.88 -6.15 11.63
N ARG A 4 3.46 -7.21 10.93
CA ARG A 4 2.96 -7.09 9.54
C ARG A 4 1.71 -6.23 9.45
N ASN A 5 0.90 -6.17 10.52
CA ASN A 5 -0.25 -5.27 10.65
C ASN A 5 0.11 -3.79 10.93
N GLN A 6 1.40 -3.46 11.07
CA GLN A 6 1.90 -2.10 11.30
C GLN A 6 2.71 -1.59 10.10
N VAL A 7 2.79 -2.37 9.02
CA VAL A 7 3.59 -2.05 7.83
C VAL A 7 2.66 -1.93 6.62
N LEU A 8 2.98 -1.02 5.71
CA LEU A 8 2.34 -0.86 4.40
C LEU A 8 3.45 -0.76 3.35
N MET A 9 3.39 -1.60 2.32
CA MET A 9 4.22 -1.41 1.13
C MET A 9 3.60 -0.32 0.24
N VAL A 10 4.43 0.57 -0.29
CA VAL A 10 4.05 1.50 -1.35
C VAL A 10 5.05 1.31 -2.50
N GLY A 11 4.56 0.95 -3.68
CA GLY A 11 5.41 0.65 -4.84
C GLY A 11 4.75 0.96 -6.16
N ASP A 12 5.54 1.10 -7.21
CA ASP A 12 5.08 1.53 -8.53
C ASP A 12 4.99 0.39 -9.56
N THR A 13 5.46 -0.81 -9.20
CA THR A 13 5.48 -1.97 -10.10
C THR A 13 4.71 -3.17 -9.55
N ALA A 14 4.35 -4.10 -10.43
CA ALA A 14 3.80 -5.39 -10.01
C ALA A 14 4.76 -6.18 -9.12
N SER A 15 6.07 -5.95 -9.22
CA SER A 15 7.07 -6.60 -8.35
C SER A 15 6.90 -6.20 -6.89
N ASP A 16 6.62 -4.92 -6.61
CA ASP A 16 6.39 -4.43 -5.25
C ASP A 16 5.14 -5.06 -4.63
N VAL A 17 4.06 -5.13 -5.41
CA VAL A 17 2.79 -5.74 -5.01
C VAL A 17 2.97 -7.24 -4.73
N ASN A 18 3.66 -7.95 -5.64
CA ASN A 18 3.92 -9.38 -5.48
C ASN A 18 4.84 -9.67 -4.28
N GLY A 19 5.85 -8.82 -4.05
CA GLY A 19 6.73 -8.91 -2.89
C GLY A 19 5.99 -8.69 -1.56
N ALA A 20 5.11 -7.69 -1.50
CA ALA A 20 4.24 -7.47 -0.35
C ALA A 20 3.32 -8.68 -0.10
N LYS A 21 2.69 -9.21 -1.15
CA LYS A 21 1.84 -10.40 -1.06
C LYS A 21 2.60 -11.63 -0.55
N ALA A 22 3.80 -11.87 -1.06
CA ALA A 22 4.66 -12.98 -0.63
C ALA A 22 5.09 -12.87 0.83
N THR A 23 5.07 -11.66 1.41
CA THR A 23 5.40 -11.38 2.81
C THR A 23 4.17 -11.15 3.69
N HIS A 24 2.96 -11.32 3.13
CA HIS A 24 1.68 -11.06 3.80
C HIS A 24 1.52 -9.61 4.29
N LEU A 25 1.99 -8.65 3.49
CA LEU A 25 1.82 -7.22 3.68
C LEU A 25 0.81 -6.66 2.69
N ASP A 26 0.07 -5.62 3.10
CA ASP A 26 -0.70 -4.80 2.18
C ASP A 26 0.23 -3.98 1.28
N CYS A 27 -0.19 -3.78 0.02
CA CYS A 27 0.50 -2.89 -0.91
C CYS A 27 -0.47 -1.88 -1.53
N TRP A 28 -0.09 -0.60 -1.46
CA TRP A 28 -0.67 0.43 -2.31
C TRP A 28 0.24 0.68 -3.52
N GLY A 29 -0.34 0.58 -4.71
CA GLY A 29 0.30 0.91 -5.96
C GLY A 29 0.29 2.42 -6.22
N VAL A 30 1.33 2.94 -6.86
CA VAL A 30 1.36 4.31 -7.37
C VAL A 30 1.58 4.31 -8.87
N SER A 31 0.75 5.02 -9.64
CA SER A 31 0.76 4.94 -11.11
C SER A 31 1.63 5.99 -11.79
N TYR A 32 2.52 6.63 -11.03
CA TYR A 32 3.44 7.68 -11.52
C TYR A 32 4.90 7.20 -11.60
N GLY A 33 5.13 5.89 -11.51
CA GLY A 33 6.44 5.23 -11.74
C GLY A 33 6.48 4.41 -13.03
N TYR A 34 7.17 3.27 -12.99
CA TYR A 34 7.46 2.44 -14.17
C TYR A 34 6.34 1.47 -14.55
N GLY A 35 5.56 0.99 -13.58
CA GLY A 35 4.46 0.05 -13.83
C GLY A 35 3.20 0.74 -14.33
N THR A 36 2.36 -0.03 -15.02
CA THR A 36 1.04 0.39 -15.47
C THR A 36 -0.04 0.15 -14.40
N VAL A 37 -1.15 0.88 -14.50
CA VAL A 37 -2.32 0.65 -13.63
C VAL A 37 -2.84 -0.78 -13.78
N GLU A 38 -2.89 -1.32 -15.00
CA GLU A 38 -3.29 -2.69 -15.28
C GLU A 38 -2.39 -3.73 -14.60
N GLU A 39 -1.08 -3.55 -14.62
CA GLU A 39 -0.13 -4.45 -13.94
C GLU A 39 -0.31 -4.42 -12.42
N LEU A 40 -0.42 -3.23 -11.83
CA LEU A 40 -0.67 -3.05 -10.39
C LEU A 40 -2.00 -3.68 -9.97
N ARG A 41 -3.06 -3.48 -10.76
CA ARG A 41 -4.38 -4.07 -10.51
C ARG A 41 -4.35 -5.59 -10.61
N THR A 42 -3.66 -6.11 -11.62
CA THR A 42 -3.54 -7.57 -11.86
C THR A 42 -2.71 -8.25 -10.76
N ALA A 43 -1.67 -7.59 -10.27
CA ALA A 43 -0.87 -8.09 -9.14
C ALA A 43 -1.66 -8.07 -7.81
N GLY A 44 -2.73 -7.29 -7.73
CA GLY A 44 -3.63 -7.23 -6.57
C GLY A 44 -3.28 -6.13 -5.59
N ALA A 45 -2.82 -4.97 -6.07
CA ALA A 45 -2.65 -3.79 -5.22
C ALA A 45 -3.97 -3.44 -4.52
N ALA A 46 -3.94 -3.23 -3.20
CA ALA A 46 -5.12 -2.92 -2.39
C ALA A 46 -5.70 -1.53 -2.74
N LYS A 47 -4.86 -0.63 -3.23
CA LYS A 47 -5.23 0.69 -3.73
C LYS A 47 -4.24 1.11 -4.80
N ILE A 48 -4.67 1.90 -5.78
CA ILE A 48 -3.78 2.52 -6.79
C ILE A 48 -3.99 4.02 -6.75
N LEU A 49 -2.90 4.78 -6.58
CA LEU A 49 -2.91 6.23 -6.38
C LEU A 49 -2.18 6.91 -7.54
N ALA A 50 -2.89 7.84 -8.19
CA ALA A 50 -2.40 8.45 -9.42
C ALA A 50 -1.41 9.61 -9.22
N THR A 51 -1.35 10.18 -8.01
CA THR A 51 -0.54 11.36 -7.73
C THR A 51 0.04 11.33 -6.31
N VAL A 52 1.15 12.05 -6.11
CA VAL A 52 1.77 12.23 -4.78
C VAL A 52 0.79 12.85 -3.77
N PRO A 53 0.02 13.92 -4.10
CA PRO A 53 -0.98 14.45 -3.16
C PRO A 53 -2.08 13.45 -2.79
N ALA A 54 -2.49 12.57 -3.72
CA ALA A 54 -3.45 11.52 -3.41
C ALA A 54 -2.86 10.51 -2.40
N LEU A 55 -1.59 10.13 -2.58
CA LEU A 55 -0.87 9.28 -1.63
C LEU A 55 -0.74 9.93 -0.25
N GLU A 56 -0.27 11.16 -0.19
CA GLU A 56 -0.12 11.92 1.06
C GLU A 56 -1.43 11.96 1.86
N LYS A 57 -2.54 12.32 1.19
CA LYS A 57 -3.86 12.35 1.82
C LYS A 57 -4.24 11.00 2.43
N GLN A 58 -4.00 9.91 1.71
CA GLN A 58 -4.35 8.57 2.20
C GLN A 58 -3.44 8.12 3.34
N LEU A 59 -2.16 8.47 3.32
CA LEU A 59 -1.23 8.17 4.42
C LEU A 59 -1.63 8.91 5.70
N ILE A 60 -2.04 10.18 5.62
CA ILE A 60 -2.52 10.95 6.78
C ILE A 60 -3.81 10.33 7.35
N THR A 61 -4.76 9.95 6.48
CA THR A 61 -5.97 9.24 6.91
C THR A 61 -5.63 7.94 7.62
N LEU A 62 -4.79 7.10 7.01
CA LEU A 62 -4.36 5.83 7.60
C LEU A 62 -3.62 6.01 8.92
N GLN A 63 -2.75 7.01 9.04
CA GLN A 63 -2.06 7.34 10.29
C GLN A 63 -3.05 7.70 11.40
N SER A 64 -4.15 8.38 11.07
CA SER A 64 -5.19 8.73 12.04
C SER A 64 -6.01 7.51 12.48
N GLU A 65 -6.06 6.46 11.66
CA GLU A 65 -6.74 5.19 11.94
C GLU A 65 -5.86 4.20 12.72
N TRP A 66 -4.54 4.27 12.51
CA TRP A 66 -3.55 3.63 13.36
C TRP A 66 -3.59 4.28 14.75
N GLY A 67 -4.22 3.60 15.72
CA GLY A 67 -4.27 4.06 17.11
C GLY A 67 -2.90 4.06 17.79
N GLU A 68 -2.84 4.52 19.04
CA GLU A 68 -1.60 4.57 19.86
C GLU A 68 -0.89 3.20 20.01
N THR A 69 -1.59 2.10 19.71
CA THR A 69 -1.07 0.73 19.77
C THR A 69 -0.40 0.24 18.47
N GLY A 70 -0.46 1.01 17.37
CA GLY A 70 0.19 0.67 16.09
C GLY A 70 -0.55 -0.35 15.20
N GLU A 71 -1.74 -0.82 15.59
CA GLU A 71 -2.49 -1.83 14.82
C GLU A 71 -3.43 -1.18 13.78
N LYS A 72 -3.35 -1.60 12.51
CA LYS A 72 -4.24 -1.14 11.43
C LYS A 72 -5.67 -1.62 11.69
N LYS A 73 -6.67 -0.75 11.48
CA LYS A 73 -8.03 -1.22 11.17
C LYS A 73 -8.02 -1.76 9.74
N SER A 74 -8.53 -2.98 9.54
CA SER A 74 -8.52 -3.65 8.23
C SER A 74 -9.10 -2.74 7.15
N PHE A 75 -8.38 -2.62 6.03
CA PHE A 75 -8.94 -2.16 4.76
C PHE A 75 -9.76 -3.26 4.10
#